data_AF-A0A2S1SY01-F1
#
_entry.id   AF-A0A2S1SY01-F1
#
_cell.length_a   1.000
_cell.length_b   1.000
_cell.length_c   1.000
_cell.angle_alpha   90.00
_cell.angle_beta   90.00
_cell.angle_gamma   90.00
#
_symmetry.space_group_name_H-M   'P 1'
#
loop_
_entity.id
_entity.type
_entity.pdbx_description
1 polymer ?
#
loop_
_entity_poly.entity_id
_entity_poly.type
_entity_poly.pdbx_seq_one_letter_code
_entity_poly.pdbx_strand_id
1 'polypeptide(L)'
;MTDQPKEIRAVWERTRALGHAIETLDTRLKALEGQGLAEALVELSEVVQRLAEEPKEAKPSVWNWGAFNPQQQAQAWEILLEWMEGTFRPRWPRAYREMLGYTDKPTSCWYQHPDMVEALSGLMASYHWAYSDPESGPLRVAEWLDRWLPGAVRQGQFILQDCTGFGPDAHKANPWESKAVEQDTDAVRRRIHMLKAGEAVG
;
A
#
# COMPACT_ATOMS: atom_id res chain seq x y z
N MET A 1 62.73 11.03 -48.56
CA MET A 1 61.86 10.55 -47.46
C MET A 1 61.25 11.78 -46.82
N THR A 2 60.06 12.17 -47.27
CA THR A 2 59.34 13.36 -46.83
C THR A 2 58.69 13.09 -45.48
N ASP A 3 59.26 13.67 -44.43
CA ASP A 3 58.74 13.67 -43.07
C ASP A 3 57.41 14.45 -43.08
N GLN A 4 56.27 13.76 -43.00
CA GLN A 4 54.98 14.45 -42.93
C GLN A 4 54.93 15.26 -41.62
N PRO A 5 54.55 16.56 -41.67
CA PRO A 5 54.42 17.38 -40.48
C PRO A 5 53.60 16.66 -39.42
N LYS A 6 54.14 16.57 -38.19
CA LYS A 6 53.52 15.85 -37.06
C LYS A 6 52.03 16.19 -36.87
N GLU A 7 51.66 17.42 -37.20
CA GLU A 7 50.28 17.93 -37.16
C GLU A 7 49.34 17.20 -38.12
N ILE A 8 49.76 16.92 -39.36
CA ILE A 8 48.96 16.20 -40.35
C ILE A 8 48.72 14.77 -39.88
N ARG A 9 49.76 14.11 -39.37
CA ARG A 9 49.64 12.76 -38.80
C ARG A 9 48.70 12.72 -37.58
N ALA A 10 48.79 13.71 -36.70
CA ALA A 10 47.93 13.83 -35.53
C ALA A 10 46.45 14.10 -35.89
N VAL A 11 46.19 14.74 -37.04
CA VAL A 11 44.83 14.92 -37.57
C VAL A 11 44.30 13.59 -38.12
N TRP A 12 45.10 12.87 -38.90
CA TRP A 12 44.70 11.55 -39.44
C TRP A 12 44.40 10.52 -38.35
N GLU A 13 45.24 10.47 -37.30
CA GLU A 13 45.02 9.58 -36.15
C GLU A 13 43.72 9.92 -35.40
N ARG A 14 43.41 11.21 -35.24
CA ARG A 14 42.14 11.66 -34.65
C ARG A 14 40.92 11.32 -35.51
N THR A 15 40.99 11.55 -36.82
CA THR A 15 39.91 11.20 -37.75
C THR A 15 39.63 9.69 -37.75
N ARG A 16 40.69 8.88 -37.69
CA ARG A 16 40.56 7.42 -37.58
C ARG A 16 39.95 6.99 -36.25
N ALA A 17 40.37 7.60 -35.14
CA ALA A 17 39.79 7.32 -33.82
C ALA A 17 38.29 7.67 -33.76
N LEU A 18 37.89 8.79 -34.39
CA LEU A 18 36.48 9.17 -34.51
C LEU A 18 35.69 8.18 -35.36
N GLY A 19 36.25 7.70 -36.48
CA GLY A 19 35.62 6.66 -37.30
C GLY A 19 35.33 5.39 -36.49
N HIS A 20 36.31 4.90 -35.73
CA HIS A 20 36.12 3.73 -34.86
C HIS A 20 35.10 3.97 -33.73
N ALA A 21 35.05 5.19 -33.17
CA ALA A 21 34.05 5.53 -32.16
C ALA A 21 32.62 5.51 -32.75
N ILE A 22 32.44 6.00 -33.98
CA ILE A 22 31.14 5.98 -34.68
C ILE A 22 30.69 4.55 -34.98
N GLU A 23 31.59 3.69 -35.47
CA GLU A 23 31.29 2.25 -35.71
C GLU A 23 30.91 1.53 -34.41
N THR A 24 31.57 1.86 -33.30
CA THR A 24 31.27 1.30 -31.98
C THR A 24 29.91 1.77 -31.46
N LEU A 25 29.52 3.02 -31.74
CA LEU A 25 28.20 3.52 -31.36
C LEU A 25 27.09 2.89 -32.21
N ASP A 26 27.30 2.73 -33.52
CA ASP A 26 26.35 2.08 -34.44
C ASP A 26 26.08 0.61 -34.04
N THR A 27 27.12 -0.13 -33.68
CA THR A 27 26.98 -1.52 -33.21
C THR A 27 26.24 -1.61 -31.87
N ARG A 28 26.48 -0.68 -30.94
CA ARG A 28 25.74 -0.61 -29.66
C ARG A 28 24.29 -0.20 -29.85
N LEU A 29 24.01 0.72 -30.77
CA LEU A 29 22.64 1.11 -31.14
C LEU A 29 21.87 -0.09 -31.70
N LYS A 30 22.45 -0.81 -32.67
CA LYS A 30 21.85 -2.03 -33.23
C LYS A 30 21.63 -3.13 -32.20
N ALA A 31 22.54 -3.26 -31.23
CA ALA A 31 22.37 -4.21 -30.14
C ALA A 31 21.23 -3.82 -29.18
N LEU A 32 21.03 -2.53 -28.91
CA LEU A 32 19.92 -2.02 -28.10
C LEU A 32 18.58 -2.11 -28.85
N GLU A 33 18.57 -1.85 -30.16
CA GLU A 33 17.42 -2.07 -31.02
C GLU A 33 17.06 -3.57 -31.09
N GLY A 34 18.05 -4.45 -31.24
CA GLY A 34 17.85 -5.90 -31.25
C GLY A 34 17.47 -6.52 -29.91
N GLN A 35 17.64 -5.80 -28.79
CA GLN A 35 17.13 -6.19 -27.47
C GLN A 35 15.63 -5.90 -27.31
N GLY A 36 14.98 -5.38 -28.35
CA GLY A 36 13.54 -5.20 -28.42
C GLY A 36 12.98 -4.19 -27.44
N LEU A 37 13.78 -3.19 -27.07
CA LEU A 37 13.35 -2.12 -26.17
C LEU A 37 12.16 -1.34 -26.75
N ALA A 38 12.11 -1.20 -28.08
CA ALA A 38 10.98 -0.58 -28.75
C ALA A 38 9.71 -1.42 -28.59
N GLU A 39 9.76 -2.74 -28.78
CA GLU A 39 8.61 -3.61 -28.53
C GLU A 39 8.22 -3.63 -27.05
N ALA A 40 9.19 -3.67 -26.14
CA ALA A 40 8.93 -3.63 -24.69
C ALA A 40 8.30 -2.30 -24.24
N LEU A 41 8.70 -1.17 -24.83
CA LEU A 41 8.08 0.14 -24.58
C LEU A 41 6.65 0.21 -25.14
N VAL A 42 6.40 -0.39 -26.31
CA VAL A 42 5.05 -0.48 -26.87
C VAL A 42 4.17 -1.34 -25.97
N GLU A 43 4.63 -2.53 -25.58
CA GLU A 43 3.91 -3.43 -24.68
C GLU A 43 3.63 -2.77 -23.32
N LEU A 44 4.62 -2.10 -22.73
CA LEU A 44 4.43 -1.32 -21.50
C LEU A 44 3.44 -0.18 -21.69
N SER A 45 3.50 0.54 -22.82
CA SER A 45 2.54 1.62 -23.11
C SER A 45 1.12 1.09 -23.26
N GLU A 46 0.93 -0.07 -23.90
CA GLU A 46 -0.37 -0.71 -24.06
C GLU A 46 -0.90 -1.27 -22.73
N VAL A 47 -0.03 -1.75 -21.84
CA VAL A 47 -0.41 -2.16 -20.48
C VAL A 47 -0.81 -0.94 -19.65
N VAL A 48 -0.02 0.15 -19.67
CA VAL A 48 -0.34 1.39 -18.96
C VAL A 48 -1.63 2.00 -19.50
N GLN A 49 -1.84 1.98 -20.81
CA GLN A 49 -3.02 2.52 -21.46
C GLN A 49 -4.26 1.68 -21.15
N ARG A 50 -4.17 0.34 -21.15
CA ARG A 50 -5.26 -0.53 -20.65
C ARG A 50 -5.59 -0.28 -19.19
N LEU A 51 -4.59 -0.09 -18.33
CA LEU A 51 -4.78 0.24 -16.92
C LEU A 51 -5.37 1.64 -16.70
N ALA A 52 -5.13 2.56 -17.63
CA ALA A 52 -5.68 3.92 -17.60
C ALA A 52 -7.09 4.00 -18.21
N GLU A 53 -7.40 3.15 -19.20
CA GLU A 53 -8.68 3.08 -19.91
C GLU A 53 -9.72 2.20 -19.20
N GLU A 54 -9.33 1.35 -18.24
CA GLU A 54 -10.29 0.72 -17.34
C GLU A 54 -11.05 1.81 -16.57
N PRO A 55 -12.36 2.00 -16.84
CA PRO A 55 -13.13 2.99 -16.13
C PRO A 55 -13.26 2.49 -14.69
N LYS A 56 -12.49 3.08 -13.78
CA LYS A 56 -12.70 2.94 -12.34
C LYS A 56 -13.95 3.73 -11.93
N GLU A 57 -15.11 3.31 -12.42
CA GLU A 57 -16.30 3.24 -11.57
C GLU A 57 -16.17 1.99 -10.67
N ALA A 58 -15.01 1.84 -10.02
CA ALA A 58 -14.89 0.89 -8.94
C ALA A 58 -15.66 1.52 -7.79
N LYS A 59 -16.97 1.23 -7.70
CA LYS A 59 -17.73 1.35 -6.46
C LYS A 59 -16.78 0.94 -5.34
N PRO A 60 -16.58 1.75 -4.28
CA PRO A 60 -15.64 1.41 -3.23
C PRO A 60 -15.95 0.00 -2.76
N SER A 61 -15.07 -0.95 -3.14
CA SER A 61 -15.28 -2.36 -2.85
C SER A 61 -15.17 -2.49 -1.35
N VAL A 62 -16.22 -3.00 -0.71
CA VAL A 62 -16.19 -3.26 0.73
C VAL A 62 -15.09 -4.29 0.95
N TRP A 63 -14.10 -3.94 1.78
CA TRP A 63 -13.02 -4.86 2.10
C TRP A 63 -13.58 -6.08 2.82
N ASN A 64 -13.35 -7.25 2.23
CA ASN A 64 -13.61 -8.53 2.86
C ASN A 64 -12.28 -9.18 3.21
N TRP A 65 -11.85 -9.02 4.45
CA TRP A 65 -10.56 -9.52 4.94
C TRP A 65 -10.42 -11.04 4.81
N GLY A 66 -11.54 -11.78 4.92
CA GLY A 66 -11.56 -13.24 4.76
C GLY A 66 -11.39 -13.71 3.31
N ALA A 67 -11.63 -12.83 2.32
CA ALA A 67 -11.45 -13.15 0.91
C ALA A 67 -10.06 -12.76 0.36
N PHE A 68 -9.28 -11.99 1.12
CA PHE A 68 -7.97 -11.54 0.71
C PHE A 68 -6.92 -12.66 0.80
N ASN A 69 -6.06 -12.72 -0.22
CA ASN A 69 -4.83 -13.52 -0.15
C ASN A 69 -3.79 -12.83 0.78
N PRO A 70 -2.71 -13.54 1.16
CA PRO A 70 -1.65 -13.00 2.03
C PRO A 70 -1.10 -11.62 1.61
N GLN A 71 -0.85 -11.41 0.32
CA GLN A 71 -0.29 -10.17 -0.20
C GLN A 71 -1.31 -9.04 -0.15
N GLN A 72 -2.57 -9.33 -0.49
CA GLN A 72 -3.68 -8.38 -0.39
C GLN A 72 -3.94 -7.96 1.06
N GLN A 73 -3.89 -8.90 2.02
CA GLN A 73 -4.00 -8.57 3.43
C GLN A 73 -2.86 -7.65 3.89
N ALA A 74 -1.63 -7.93 3.49
CA ALA A 74 -0.48 -7.09 3.83
C ALA A 74 -0.64 -5.66 3.27
N GLN A 75 -1.08 -5.53 2.02
CA GLN A 75 -1.33 -4.22 1.42
C GLN A 75 -2.50 -3.48 2.09
N ALA A 76 -3.59 -4.18 2.39
CA ALA A 76 -4.73 -3.60 3.10
C ALA A 76 -4.34 -3.09 4.49
N TRP A 77 -3.49 -3.83 5.21
CA TRP A 77 -2.94 -3.40 6.49
C TRP A 77 -2.09 -2.12 6.38
N GLU A 78 -1.23 -2.03 5.38
CA GLU A 78 -0.42 -0.83 5.14
C GLU A 78 -1.30 0.40 4.91
N ILE A 79 -2.31 0.29 4.03
CA ILE A 79 -3.26 1.36 3.74
C ILE A 79 -4.05 1.76 5.00
N LEU A 80 -4.54 0.79 5.77
CA LEU A 80 -5.32 1.05 6.98
C LEU A 80 -4.47 1.79 8.04
N LEU A 81 -3.23 1.33 8.27
CA LEU A 81 -2.31 1.95 9.22
C LEU A 81 -1.93 3.37 8.80
N GLU A 82 -1.67 3.58 7.51
CA GLU A 82 -1.37 4.91 6.96
C GLU A 82 -2.55 5.86 7.17
N TRP A 83 -3.78 5.44 6.85
CA TRP A 83 -4.96 6.28 7.08
C TRP A 83 -5.19 6.56 8.57
N MET A 84 -5.04 5.56 9.43
CA MET A 84 -5.23 5.75 10.86
C MET A 84 -4.27 6.76 11.46
N GLU A 85 -2.97 6.59 11.23
CA GLU A 85 -1.94 7.45 11.82
C GLU A 85 -1.85 8.80 11.11
N GLY A 86 -2.02 8.82 9.79
CA GLY A 86 -1.93 10.03 8.97
C GLY A 86 -3.19 10.89 8.96
N THR A 87 -4.37 10.28 9.16
CA THR A 87 -5.66 10.99 9.04
C THR A 87 -6.52 10.84 10.29
N PHE A 88 -6.86 9.62 10.72
CA PHE A 88 -7.86 9.42 11.78
C PHE A 88 -7.40 9.97 13.14
N ARG A 89 -6.19 9.60 13.57
CA ARG A 89 -5.57 10.03 14.82
C ARG A 89 -5.40 11.55 14.92
N PRO A 90 -4.81 12.27 13.93
CA PRO A 90 -4.62 13.71 14.05
C PRO A 90 -5.93 14.51 13.93
N ARG A 91 -6.88 14.07 13.11
CA ARG A 91 -8.13 14.82 12.89
C ARG A 91 -9.20 14.56 13.94
N TRP A 92 -9.28 13.33 14.46
CA TRP A 92 -10.25 12.94 15.49
C TRP A 92 -9.59 12.22 16.67
N PRO A 93 -8.67 12.87 17.40
CA PRO A 93 -7.88 12.23 18.45
C PRO A 93 -8.72 11.68 19.61
N ARG A 94 -9.91 12.24 19.83
CA ARG A 94 -10.86 11.72 20.82
C ARG A 94 -11.51 10.43 20.34
N ALA A 95 -12.11 10.43 19.15
CA ALA A 95 -12.75 9.24 18.57
C ALA A 95 -11.75 8.11 18.37
N TYR A 96 -10.52 8.43 17.93
CA TYR A 96 -9.42 7.48 17.84
C TYR A 96 -9.15 6.78 19.17
N ARG A 97 -8.99 7.55 20.26
CA ARG A 97 -8.71 6.98 21.58
C ARG A 97 -9.87 6.16 22.12
N GLU A 98 -11.10 6.66 21.96
CA GLU A 98 -12.30 5.99 22.47
C GLU A 98 -12.60 4.71 21.70
N MET A 99 -12.60 4.75 20.36
CA MET A 99 -12.86 3.57 19.52
C MET A 99 -11.84 2.47 19.75
N LEU A 100 -10.55 2.84 19.81
CA LEU A 100 -9.47 1.87 19.95
C LEU A 100 -9.12 1.57 21.42
N GLY A 101 -9.92 1.99 22.40
CA GLY A 101 -9.71 1.61 23.81
C GLY A 101 -8.46 2.20 24.48
N TYR A 102 -7.84 3.24 23.91
CA TYR A 102 -6.74 3.98 24.53
C TYR A 102 -7.21 4.95 25.64
N THR A 103 -8.52 5.09 25.84
CA THR A 103 -9.07 5.91 26.93
C THR A 103 -8.83 5.27 28.29
N ASP A 104 -9.01 3.95 28.39
CA ASP A 104 -8.96 3.21 29.65
C ASP A 104 -7.60 2.53 29.88
N LYS A 105 -6.85 2.27 28.81
CA LYS A 105 -5.61 1.49 28.83
C LYS A 105 -4.49 2.21 28.07
N PRO A 106 -3.24 2.14 28.54
CA PRO A 106 -2.09 2.72 27.83
C PRO A 106 -1.76 1.96 26.53
N THR A 107 -2.19 0.71 26.42
CA THR A 107 -2.05 -0.16 25.25
C THR A 107 -3.41 -0.71 24.83
N SER A 108 -3.56 -1.04 23.55
CA SER A 108 -4.82 -1.55 23.01
C SER A 108 -4.66 -2.86 22.24
N CYS A 109 -5.60 -3.78 22.45
CA CYS A 109 -5.74 -5.06 21.76
C CYS A 109 -6.43 -4.92 20.38
N TRP A 110 -6.81 -3.72 19.91
CA TRP A 110 -7.71 -3.54 18.76
C TRP A 110 -7.33 -4.31 17.48
N TYR A 111 -6.05 -4.42 17.16
CA TYR A 111 -5.55 -5.07 15.94
C TYR A 111 -5.59 -6.60 15.99
N GLN A 112 -5.85 -7.15 17.17
CA GLN A 112 -6.06 -8.59 17.43
C GLN A 112 -7.49 -9.03 17.14
N HIS A 113 -8.42 -8.07 17.07
CA HIS A 113 -9.85 -8.30 16.96
C HIS A 113 -10.27 -8.17 15.49
N PRO A 114 -10.61 -9.27 14.79
CA PRO A 114 -10.94 -9.20 13.37
C PRO A 114 -12.16 -8.30 13.07
N ASP A 115 -13.16 -8.34 13.94
CA ASP A 115 -14.36 -7.50 13.88
C ASP A 115 -14.04 -6.01 14.08
N MET A 116 -13.05 -5.68 14.91
CA MET A 116 -12.55 -4.31 15.05
C MET A 116 -11.84 -3.86 13.77
N VAL A 117 -11.00 -4.71 13.19
CA VAL A 117 -10.30 -4.41 11.93
C VAL A 117 -11.31 -4.19 10.81
N GLU A 118 -12.37 -4.99 10.74
CA GLU A 118 -13.47 -4.80 9.80
C GLU A 118 -14.22 -3.48 10.04
N ALA A 119 -14.61 -3.18 11.28
CA ALA A 119 -15.30 -1.94 11.63
C ALA A 119 -14.46 -0.70 11.28
N LEU A 120 -13.16 -0.74 11.54
CA LEU A 120 -12.22 0.34 11.26
C LEU A 120 -11.96 0.51 9.76
N SER A 121 -11.85 -0.60 9.02
CA SER A 121 -11.75 -0.58 7.55
C SER A 121 -13.02 0.01 6.93
N GLY A 122 -14.19 -0.35 7.47
CA GLY A 122 -15.47 0.23 7.07
C GLY A 122 -15.51 1.74 7.33
N LEU A 123 -15.08 2.19 8.51
CA LEU A 123 -14.98 3.62 8.84
C LEU A 123 -14.05 4.37 7.86
N MET A 124 -12.89 3.79 7.54
CA MET A 124 -11.96 4.36 6.55
C MET A 124 -12.59 4.46 5.15
N ALA A 125 -13.20 3.38 4.65
CA ALA A 125 -13.85 3.39 3.33
C ALA A 125 -14.97 4.45 3.27
N SER A 126 -15.74 4.55 4.36
CA SER A 126 -16.80 5.53 4.52
C SER A 126 -16.26 6.98 4.56
N TYR A 127 -15.08 7.19 5.15
CA TYR A 127 -14.39 8.48 5.14
C TYR A 127 -14.00 8.87 3.71
N HIS A 128 -13.44 7.94 2.93
CA HIS A 128 -13.10 8.20 1.54
C HIS A 128 -14.33 8.52 0.69
N TRP A 129 -15.45 7.81 0.90
CA TRP A 129 -16.72 8.14 0.25
C TRP A 129 -17.21 9.56 0.58
N ALA A 130 -16.99 10.02 1.82
CA ALA A 130 -17.43 11.32 2.29
C ALA A 130 -16.46 12.48 1.97
N TYR A 131 -15.16 12.23 1.81
CA TYR A 131 -14.16 13.30 1.70
C TYR A 131 -13.25 13.21 0.47
N SER A 132 -13.18 12.07 -0.20
CA SER A 132 -12.24 11.84 -1.31
C SER A 132 -12.94 11.51 -2.63
N ASP A 133 -14.20 11.06 -2.59
CA ASP A 133 -14.98 10.74 -3.77
C ASP A 133 -15.32 12.00 -4.60
N PRO A 134 -15.19 11.97 -5.95
CA PRO A 134 -15.51 13.12 -6.80
C PRO A 134 -16.96 13.61 -6.70
N GLU A 135 -17.89 12.72 -6.37
CA GLU A 135 -19.31 13.05 -6.16
C GLU A 135 -19.61 13.43 -4.71
N SER A 136 -18.59 13.62 -3.87
CA SER A 136 -18.80 14.02 -2.50
C SER A 136 -19.46 15.40 -2.40
N GLY A 137 -20.38 15.53 -1.45
CA GLY A 137 -21.04 16.79 -1.12
C GLY A 137 -21.23 16.94 0.39
N PRO A 138 -21.65 18.13 0.86
CA PRO A 138 -21.78 18.44 2.28
C PRO A 138 -22.65 17.46 3.07
N LEU A 139 -23.66 16.86 2.42
CA LEU A 139 -24.53 15.86 3.03
C LEU A 139 -23.79 14.58 3.41
N ARG A 140 -22.88 14.08 2.57
CA ARG A 140 -22.08 12.88 2.86
C ARG A 140 -21.15 13.10 4.05
N VAL A 141 -20.56 14.30 4.12
CA VAL A 141 -19.75 14.72 5.26
C VAL A 141 -20.57 14.81 6.54
N ALA A 142 -21.76 15.42 6.47
CA ALA A 142 -22.66 15.50 7.62
C ALA A 142 -23.08 14.09 8.09
N GLU A 143 -23.42 13.19 7.17
CA GLU A 143 -23.75 11.80 7.50
C GLU A 143 -22.56 11.06 8.13
N TRP A 144 -21.35 11.26 7.61
CA TRP A 144 -20.15 10.64 8.17
C TRP A 144 -19.92 11.09 9.61
N LEU A 145 -20.04 12.39 9.88
CA LEU A 145 -19.82 12.98 11.21
C LEU A 145 -20.91 12.62 12.23
N ASP A 146 -22.17 12.57 11.81
CA ASP A 146 -23.31 12.36 12.72
C ASP A 146 -23.63 10.87 12.93
N ARG A 147 -23.46 10.05 11.88
CA ARG A 147 -23.90 8.65 11.87
C ARG A 147 -22.73 7.68 11.95
N TRP A 148 -21.76 7.80 11.04
CA TRP A 148 -20.78 6.73 10.83
C TRP A 148 -19.64 6.77 11.83
N LEU A 149 -19.05 7.95 12.09
CA LEU A 149 -18.00 8.10 13.09
C LEU A 149 -18.51 7.74 14.50
N PRO A 150 -19.64 8.28 15.01
CA PRO A 150 -20.13 7.91 16.34
C PRO A 150 -20.59 6.45 16.40
N GLY A 151 -21.13 5.91 15.30
CA GLY A 151 -21.49 4.49 15.19
C GLY A 151 -20.29 3.56 15.33
N ALA A 152 -19.21 3.85 14.59
CA ALA A 152 -17.97 3.08 14.65
C ALA A 152 -17.30 3.16 16.03
N VAL A 153 -17.31 4.34 16.68
CA VAL A 153 -16.81 4.49 18.06
C VAL A 153 -17.57 3.58 19.03
N ARG A 154 -18.91 3.59 18.99
CA ARG A 154 -19.73 2.72 19.85
C ARG A 154 -19.48 1.23 19.56
N GLN A 155 -19.32 0.87 18.29
CA GLN A 155 -19.01 -0.50 17.91
C GLN A 155 -17.63 -0.93 18.44
N GLY A 156 -16.61 -0.09 18.29
CA GLY A 156 -15.27 -0.36 18.83
C GLY A 156 -15.27 -0.52 20.35
N GLN A 157 -16.00 0.34 21.06
CA GLN A 157 -16.19 0.21 22.50
C GLN A 157 -16.86 -1.10 22.88
N PHE A 158 -17.91 -1.50 22.16
CA PHE A 158 -18.60 -2.78 22.37
C PHE A 158 -17.67 -3.97 22.18
N ILE A 159 -16.88 -3.99 21.10
CA ILE A 159 -15.92 -5.08 20.82
C ILE A 159 -14.88 -5.19 21.93
N LEU A 160 -14.37 -4.06 22.42
CA LEU A 160 -13.30 -4.04 23.43
C LEU A 160 -13.79 -4.16 24.87
N GLN A 161 -15.09 -4.01 25.14
CA GLN A 161 -15.66 -3.98 26.49
C GLN A 161 -15.33 -5.25 27.30
N ASP A 162 -15.30 -6.42 26.63
CA ASP A 162 -15.00 -7.71 27.24
C ASP A 162 -13.53 -8.16 27.06
N CYS A 163 -12.66 -7.36 26.42
CA CYS A 163 -11.22 -7.65 26.27
C CYS A 163 -10.51 -7.45 27.62
N THR A 164 -10.08 -8.53 28.28
CA THR A 164 -9.42 -8.46 29.60
C THR A 164 -7.90 -8.20 29.54
N GLY A 165 -7.30 -8.03 28.36
CA GLY A 165 -5.91 -7.59 28.24
C GLY A 165 -5.14 -8.23 27.08
N PHE A 166 -3.81 -8.14 27.15
CA PHE A 166 -2.87 -8.73 26.19
C PHE A 166 -2.55 -10.19 26.57
N GLY A 167 -2.75 -11.12 25.63
CA GLY A 167 -2.30 -12.51 25.74
C GLY A 167 -3.38 -13.53 25.33
N PRO A 168 -2.98 -14.77 24.99
CA PRO A 168 -3.91 -15.82 24.57
C PRO A 168 -4.97 -16.18 25.63
N ASP A 169 -4.71 -15.86 26.90
CA ASP A 169 -5.62 -16.09 28.03
C ASP A 169 -6.45 -14.85 28.42
N ALA A 170 -6.21 -13.70 27.78
CA ALA A 170 -6.82 -12.42 28.12
C ALA A 170 -8.06 -12.08 27.28
N HIS A 171 -8.39 -12.94 26.31
CA HIS A 171 -9.71 -13.02 25.72
C HIS A 171 -10.46 -14.12 26.46
N LYS A 172 -11.64 -13.84 27.04
CA LYS A 172 -12.56 -14.94 27.33
C LYS A 172 -12.74 -15.65 26.00
N ALA A 173 -12.23 -16.88 25.89
CA ALA A 173 -12.25 -17.65 24.65
C ALA A 173 -13.66 -17.56 24.08
N ASN A 174 -13.84 -16.68 23.09
CA ASN A 174 -15.10 -16.57 22.43
C ASN A 174 -15.20 -17.89 21.66
N PRO A 175 -16.21 -18.75 21.93
CA PRO A 175 -16.29 -20.07 21.29
C PRO A 175 -16.34 -19.99 19.75
N TRP A 176 -16.46 -18.77 19.22
CA TRP A 176 -16.60 -18.41 17.82
C TRP A 176 -15.41 -17.63 17.24
N GLU A 177 -14.40 -17.26 18.03
CA GLU A 177 -13.19 -16.59 17.53
C GLU A 177 -12.26 -17.59 16.84
N SER A 178 -12.04 -17.40 15.54
CA SER A 178 -11.09 -18.19 14.76
C SER A 178 -9.67 -17.90 15.24
N LYS A 179 -9.03 -18.91 15.83
CA LYS A 179 -7.64 -18.90 16.28
C LYS A 179 -6.68 -18.61 15.12
N ALA A 180 -6.35 -17.35 14.88
CA ALA A 180 -5.11 -17.00 14.21
C ALA A 180 -4.75 -15.56 14.53
N VAL A 181 -3.48 -15.37 14.92
CA VAL A 181 -2.67 -14.15 14.88
C VAL A 181 -2.34 -13.55 16.26
N GLU A 182 -1.15 -13.94 16.73
CA GLU A 182 -0.38 -13.35 17.83
C GLU A 182 0.32 -12.04 17.39
N GLN A 183 0.58 -11.14 18.34
CA GLN A 183 0.78 -9.69 18.19
C GLN A 183 2.20 -9.13 18.36
N ASP A 184 2.46 -7.97 17.74
CA ASP A 184 3.38 -6.85 18.10
C ASP A 184 3.45 -5.93 16.86
N THR A 185 3.54 -4.60 16.93
CA THR A 185 3.71 -3.74 15.72
C THR A 185 4.96 -4.08 14.91
N ASP A 186 6.03 -4.53 15.58
CA ASP A 186 7.18 -5.11 14.88
C ASP A 186 6.88 -6.52 14.38
N ALA A 187 5.99 -7.29 15.03
CA ALA A 187 5.49 -8.55 14.49
C ALA A 187 4.53 -8.36 13.32
N VAL A 188 3.74 -7.29 13.25
CA VAL A 188 2.89 -6.92 12.11
C VAL A 188 3.80 -6.53 10.94
N ARG A 189 4.84 -5.73 11.17
CA ARG A 189 5.86 -5.45 10.15
C ARG A 189 6.60 -6.71 9.70
N ARG A 190 7.01 -7.59 10.62
CA ARG A 190 7.62 -8.90 10.31
C ARG A 190 6.64 -9.82 9.58
N ARG A 191 5.36 -9.81 9.91
CA ARG A 191 4.31 -10.59 9.25
C ARG A 191 4.04 -10.08 7.85
N ILE A 192 3.92 -8.76 7.66
CA ILE A 192 3.87 -8.12 6.34
C ILE A 192 5.10 -8.52 5.51
N HIS A 193 6.29 -8.51 6.12
CA HIS A 193 7.51 -8.98 5.46
C HIS A 193 7.46 -10.47 5.09
N MET A 194 6.99 -11.36 6.00
CA MET A 194 6.84 -12.80 5.74
C MET A 194 5.78 -13.11 4.66
N LEU A 195 4.65 -12.40 4.67
CA LEU A 195 3.60 -12.52 3.65
C LEU A 195 4.08 -12.03 2.28
N LYS A 196 4.90 -10.96 2.24
CA LYS A 196 5.58 -10.48 1.02
C LYS A 196 6.65 -11.47 0.52
N ALA A 197 7.30 -12.21 1.43
CA ALA A 197 8.34 -13.19 1.11
C ALA A 197 7.81 -14.59 0.70
N GLY A 198 6.50 -14.85 0.84
CA GLY A 198 5.89 -16.13 0.45
C GLY A 198 6.12 -17.28 1.44
N GLU A 199 6.60 -17.01 2.65
CA GLU A 199 6.79 -18.01 3.71
C GLU A 199 5.47 -18.18 4.48
N ALA A 200 4.74 -19.25 4.17
CA ALA A 200 3.53 -19.62 4.90
C ALA A 200 3.89 -20.10 6.31
N VAL A 201 3.30 -19.47 7.32
CA VAL A 201 3.42 -19.88 8.73
C VAL A 201 2.60 -21.14 8.96
N GLY A 202 3.28 -22.22 9.32
CA GLY A 202 2.68 -23.46 9.84
C GLY A 202 2.26 -23.36 11.30
#